data_AF-A0A847CBS0-F1
#
_entry.id   AF-A0A847CBS0-F1
#
_cell.length_a   1.000
_cell.length_b   1.000
_cell.length_c   1.000
_cell.angle_alpha   90.00
_cell.angle_beta   90.00
_cell.angle_gamma   90.00
#
_symmetry.space_group_name_H-M   'P 1'
#
loop_
_entity.id
_entity.type
_entity.pdbx_description
1 polymer ?
#
loop_
_entity_poly.entity_id
_entity_poly.type
_entity_poly.pdbx_seq_one_letter_code
_entity_poly.pdbx_strand_id
1 'polypeptide(L)' 'MKYDLVVIGAGPAGLAAAYSAANEGIKSILVI' A
#
# COMPACT_ATOMS: atom_id res chain seq x y z
N MET A 1 -3.28 -8.16 13.66
CA MET A 1 -2.32 -7.32 12.90
C MET A 1 -3.01 -6.01 12.58
N LYS A 2 -2.31 -4.88 12.62
CA LYS A 2 -2.87 -3.56 12.29
C LYS A 2 -2.03 -2.95 11.17
N TYR A 3 -2.69 -2.64 10.06
CA TYR A 3 -2.11 -1.94 8.92
C TYR A 3 -2.71 -0.55 8.86
N ASP A 4 -1.91 0.44 8.46
CA ASP A 4 -2.36 1.81 8.27
C ASP A 4 -3.04 1.97 6.90
N LEU A 5 -2.69 1.10 5.95
CA LEU A 5 -3.30 1.02 4.63
C LEU A 5 -3.37 -0.45 4.15
N VAL A 6 -4.47 -0.81 3.48
CA VAL A 6 -4.60 -2.08 2.77
C VAL A 6 -4.94 -1.79 1.31
N VAL A 7 -4.15 -2.32 0.38
CA VAL A 7 -4.38 -2.26 -1.06
C VAL A 7 -4.80 -3.64 -1.54
N ILE A 8 -5.96 -3.71 -2.20
CA ILE A 8 -6.49 -4.96 -2.77
C ILE A 8 -6.22 -4.96 -4.28
N GLY A 9 -5.39 -5.90 -4.72
CA GLY A 9 -4.93 -6.09 -6.09
C GLY A 9 -3.47 -5.66 -6.30
N ALA A 10 -2.58 -6.62 -6.57
CA ALA A 10 -1.14 -6.39 -6.83
C ALA A 10 -0.80 -6.04 -8.30
N GLY A 11 -1.76 -5.48 -9.04
CA GLY A 11 -1.53 -4.97 -10.40
C GLY A 11 -0.73 -3.66 -10.39
N PRO A 12 -0.41 -3.11 -11.58
CA PRO A 12 0.38 -1.88 -11.69
C PRO A 12 -0.19 -0.72 -10.87
N ALA A 13 -1.52 -0.54 -10.89
CA ALA A 13 -2.18 0.51 -10.13
C ALA A 13 -2.10 0.31 -8.61
N GLY A 14 -2.27 -0.93 -8.13
CA GLY A 14 -2.21 -1.23 -6.70
C GLY A 14 -0.80 -1.08 -6.13
N LEU A 15 0.20 -1.56 -6.86
CA LEU A 15 1.60 -1.35 -6.47
C LEU A 15 2.01 0.12 -6.54
N ALA A 16 1.53 0.88 -7.54
CA ALA A 16 1.75 2.32 -7.61
C ALA A 16 1.11 3.06 -6.42
N ALA A 17 -0.10 2.68 -6.01
CA ALA A 17 -0.76 3.25 -4.85
C ALA A 17 0.00 2.95 -3.54
N ALA A 18 0.44 1.70 -3.34
CA ALA A 18 1.25 1.31 -2.19
C ALA A 18 2.60 2.05 -2.16
N TYR A 19 3.24 2.22 -3.32
CA TYR A 19 4.49 2.96 -3.46
C TYR A 19 4.33 4.45 -3.16
N SER A 20 3.27 5.09 -3.67
CA SER A 20 2.97 6.50 -3.37
C SER A 20 2.72 6.71 -1.88
N ALA A 21 1.92 5.84 -1.26
CA ALA A 21 1.63 5.89 0.17
C ALA A 21 2.92 5.74 1.02
N ALA A 22 3.84 4.86 0.61
CA ALA A 22 5.13 4.72 1.26
C ALA A 22 5.97 6.01 1.18
N ASN A 23 5.98 6.69 0.03
CA ASN A 23 6.67 7.98 -0.15
C ASN A 23 6.05 9.12 0.69
N GLU A 24 4.76 9.06 0.98
CA GLU A 24 4.05 9.99 1.87
C GLU A 24 4.23 9.63 3.36
N GLY A 25 4.99 8.58 3.68
CA GLY A 25 5.35 8.21 5.05
C GLY A 25 4.47 7.15 5.70
N ILE A 26 3.53 6.55 4.95
CA ILE A 26 2.75 5.40 5.44
C ILE A 26 3.64 4.16 5.44
N LYS A 27 3.96 3.62 6.61
CA LYS A 27 4.93 2.51 6.75
C LYS A 27 4.28 1.13 6.82
N SER A 28 3.07 1.03 7.39
CA SER A 28 2.38 -0.25 7.55
C SER A 28 1.34 -0.44 6.44
N ILE A 29 1.78 -1.00 5.31
CA ILE A 29 0.93 -1.23 4.13
C ILE A 29 0.85 -2.74 3.85
N LEU A 30 -0.37 -3.26 3.75
CA LEU A 30 -0.64 -4.62 3.26
C LEU A 30 -1.11 -4.56 1.81
N VAL A 31 -0.55 -5.41 0.95
CA VAL A 31 -1.05 -5.63 -0.42
C VAL A 31 -1.52 -7.08 -0.51
N ILE A 32 -2.78 -7.30 -0.91
CA ILE A 32 -3.40 -8.63 -1.05
C ILE A 32 -4.16 -8.76 -2.37
#